data_AF-A0A7V9C3R8-F1
#
_entry.id   AF-A0A7V9C3R8-F1
#
_cell.length_a   1.000
_cell.length_b   1.000
_cell.length_c   1.000
_cell.angle_alpha   90.00
_cell.angle_beta   90.00
_cell.angle_gamma   90.00
#
_symmetry.space_group_name_H-M   'P 1'
#
loop_
_entity.id
_entity.type
_entity.pdbx_description
1 polymer ?
#
loop_
_entity_poly.entity_id
_entity_poly.type
_entity_poly.pdbx_seq_one_letter_code
_entity_poly.pdbx_strand_id
1 'polypeptide(L)'
;MLLKLRKSAGWMLAPTSCFDRTNTAVSQLQTGKIDWQKIFGSENGSRWFHTGGIFSGLSETTTEVALEAMQKARENGAIVSYDLNYRDSLSGKCAAGGRRPIESTKNFCLLPM
;
A
#
# COMPACT_ATOMS: atom_id res chain seq x y z
N MET A 1 34.54 1.64 -40.20
CA MET A 1 33.59 0.56 -39.87
C MET A 1 33.73 0.26 -38.37
N LEU A 2 32.96 0.93 -37.52
CA LEU A 2 33.03 0.76 -36.06
C LEU A 2 32.38 -0.57 -35.68
N LEU A 3 33.19 -1.50 -35.17
CA LEU A 3 32.71 -2.75 -34.60
C LEU A 3 32.00 -2.42 -33.28
N LYS A 4 30.66 -2.55 -33.25
CA LYS A 4 29.88 -2.55 -32.01
C LYS A 4 30.36 -3.70 -31.14
N LEU A 5 31.19 -3.42 -30.15
CA LEU A 5 31.50 -4.32 -29.05
C LEU A 5 30.18 -4.69 -28.37
N ARG A 6 29.69 -5.91 -28.64
CA ARG A 6 28.65 -6.56 -27.85
C ARG A 6 29.17 -6.60 -26.41
N LYS A 7 28.46 -5.97 -25.48
CA LYS A 7 28.66 -6.17 -24.05
C LYS A 7 28.41 -7.65 -23.73
N SER A 8 29.46 -8.47 -23.79
CA SER A 8 29.52 -9.76 -23.11
C SER A 8 29.84 -9.45 -21.65
N ALA A 9 28.82 -9.12 -20.87
CA ALA A 9 28.96 -8.84 -19.45
C ALA A 9 28.36 -9.98 -18.64
N GLY A 10 29.24 -10.76 -18.01
CA GLY A 10 29.08 -11.37 -16.68
C GLY A 10 27.91 -12.32 -16.44
N TRP A 11 28.23 -13.60 -16.20
CA TRP A 11 27.33 -14.67 -15.75
C TRP A 11 26.84 -14.52 -14.30
N MET A 12 26.50 -13.30 -13.89
CA MET A 12 25.83 -13.04 -12.62
C MET A 12 24.90 -11.87 -12.82
N LEU A 13 23.65 -12.17 -13.19
CA LEU A 13 22.56 -11.21 -13.07
C LEU A 13 22.44 -10.86 -11.59
N ALA A 14 22.33 -9.57 -11.26
CA ALA A 14 21.99 -9.15 -9.90
C ALA A 14 20.75 -9.94 -9.45
N PRO A 15 20.66 -10.39 -8.19
CA PRO A 15 19.51 -11.15 -7.72
C PRO A 15 18.25 -10.29 -7.94
N THR A 16 17.41 -10.70 -8.87
CA THR A 16 16.08 -10.09 -9.03
C THR A 16 15.27 -10.52 -7.81
N SER A 17 14.98 -9.57 -6.93
CA SER A 17 14.05 -9.80 -5.83
C SER A 17 12.67 -10.18 -6.41
N CYS A 18 12.27 -11.43 -6.20
CA CYS A 18 10.94 -11.93 -6.52
C CYS A 18 10.04 -11.79 -5.30
N PHE A 19 8.89 -11.12 -5.44
CA PHE A 19 7.92 -10.96 -4.36
C PHE A 19 6.66 -11.75 -4.70
N ASP A 20 6.41 -12.83 -3.97
CA ASP A 20 5.18 -13.62 -4.07
C ASP A 20 4.11 -13.06 -3.12
N ARG A 21 3.46 -11.98 -3.57
CA ARG A 21 2.45 -11.25 -2.78
C ARG A 21 1.11 -11.10 -3.50
N THR A 22 1.01 -11.66 -4.70
CA THR A 22 -0.23 -11.68 -5.49
C THR A 22 -1.20 -12.68 -4.89
N ASN A 23 -2.51 -12.38 -4.93
CA ASN A 23 -3.57 -13.30 -4.50
C ASN A 23 -3.51 -13.75 -3.02
N THR A 24 -2.85 -12.96 -2.19
CA THR A 24 -2.87 -13.14 -0.73
C THR A 24 -4.21 -12.70 -0.16
N ALA A 25 -4.61 -13.24 1.00
CA ALA A 25 -5.86 -12.86 1.66
C ALA A 25 -5.98 -11.33 1.88
N VAL A 26 -4.87 -10.68 2.25
CA VAL A 26 -4.81 -9.22 2.44
C VAL A 26 -5.03 -8.45 1.13
N SER A 27 -4.53 -8.96 0.00
CA SER A 27 -4.75 -8.33 -1.32
C SER A 27 -6.21 -8.41 -1.79
N GLN A 28 -6.99 -9.31 -1.21
CA GLN A 28 -8.42 -9.49 -1.50
C GLN A 28 -9.35 -8.76 -0.51
N LEU A 29 -8.81 -8.02 0.45
CA LEU A 29 -9.63 -7.25 1.39
C LEU A 29 -10.51 -6.24 0.66
N GLN A 30 -11.74 -6.10 1.15
CA GLN A 30 -12.73 -5.15 0.65
C GLN A 30 -13.22 -4.28 1.80
N THR A 31 -13.74 -3.10 1.46
CA THR A 31 -14.36 -2.21 2.43
C THR A 31 -15.54 -2.89 3.13
N GLY A 32 -15.80 -2.50 4.38
CA GLY A 32 -16.86 -3.07 5.21
C GLY A 32 -16.61 -4.52 5.69
N LYS A 33 -15.46 -5.14 5.38
CA LYS A 33 -15.10 -6.47 5.91
C LYS A 33 -14.47 -6.43 7.29
N ILE A 34 -13.92 -5.29 7.68
CA ILE A 34 -13.27 -5.10 8.97
C ILE A 34 -14.19 -4.24 9.85
N ASP A 35 -14.48 -4.73 11.05
CA ASP A 35 -15.22 -3.97 12.05
C ASP A 35 -14.30 -2.92 12.70
N TRP A 36 -14.13 -1.81 12.00
CA TRP A 36 -13.31 -0.69 12.47
C TRP A 36 -13.87 -0.04 13.73
N GLN A 37 -15.19 -0.11 13.94
CA GLN A 37 -15.82 0.47 15.11
C GLN A 37 -15.46 -0.33 16.36
N LYS A 38 -15.40 -1.66 16.25
CA LYS A 38 -14.86 -2.49 17.33
C LYS A 38 -13.39 -2.19 17.63
N ILE A 39 -12.57 -1.96 16.60
CA ILE A 39 -11.13 -1.73 16.74
C ILE A 39 -10.81 -0.36 17.35
N PHE A 40 -11.42 0.71 16.84
CA PHE A 40 -11.11 2.08 17.25
C PHE A 40 -12.08 2.63 18.30
N GLY A 41 -13.32 2.14 18.33
CA GLY A 41 -14.34 2.56 19.29
C GLY A 41 -14.03 2.13 20.71
N SER A 42 -14.97 2.40 21.62
CA SER A 42 -14.75 2.28 23.07
C SER A 42 -14.43 0.87 23.58
N GLU A 43 -14.76 -0.17 22.81
CA GLU A 43 -14.48 -1.57 23.20
C GLU A 43 -12.98 -1.85 23.25
N ASN A 44 -12.25 -1.67 22.13
CA ASN A 44 -10.81 -1.90 22.08
C ASN A 44 -10.00 -0.60 22.28
N GLY A 45 -10.55 0.54 21.84
CA GLY A 45 -10.00 1.86 22.09
C GLY A 45 -8.61 2.11 21.49
N SER A 46 -8.30 1.56 20.32
CA SER A 46 -6.98 1.74 19.69
C SER A 46 -6.64 3.22 19.51
N ARG A 47 -5.49 3.66 20.05
CA ARG A 47 -5.09 5.08 20.07
C ARG A 47 -4.31 5.52 18.81
N TRP A 48 -3.76 4.57 18.07
CA TRP A 48 -2.90 4.84 16.92
C TRP A 48 -3.18 3.84 15.80
N PHE A 49 -3.36 4.35 14.59
CA PHE A 49 -3.45 3.58 13.36
C PHE A 49 -2.28 3.93 12.43
N HIS A 50 -1.64 2.91 11.86
CA HIS A 50 -0.56 3.09 10.90
C HIS A 50 -0.88 2.37 9.60
N THR A 51 -0.69 3.04 8.48
CA THR A 51 -0.79 2.45 7.14
C THR A 51 0.24 3.10 6.21
N GLY A 52 0.26 2.71 4.94
CA GLY A 52 1.21 3.30 3.99
C GLY A 52 1.07 2.83 2.56
N GLY A 53 1.94 3.37 1.71
CA GLY A 53 1.91 3.20 0.26
C GLY A 53 2.04 1.76 -0.22
N ILE A 54 2.74 0.88 0.53
CA ILE A 54 2.80 -0.55 0.21
C ILE A 54 1.41 -1.17 0.31
N PHE A 55 0.72 -0.99 1.45
CA PHE A 55 -0.59 -1.57 1.68
C PHE A 55 -1.61 -1.04 0.68
N SER A 56 -1.66 0.28 0.50
CA SER A 56 -2.58 0.89 -0.47
C SER A 56 -2.33 0.37 -1.90
N GLY A 57 -1.06 0.12 -2.26
CA GLY A 57 -0.68 -0.38 -3.58
C GLY A 57 -0.75 -1.89 -3.80
N LEU A 58 -1.26 -2.70 -2.85
CA LEU A 58 -1.31 -4.16 -3.02
C LEU A 58 -2.35 -4.60 -4.08
N SER A 59 -3.51 -3.96 -4.11
CA SER A 59 -4.60 -4.21 -5.08
C SER A 59 -5.45 -2.95 -5.28
N GLU A 60 -6.44 -3.02 -6.17
CA GLU A 60 -7.41 -1.92 -6.37
C GLU A 60 -8.22 -1.65 -5.10
N THR A 61 -8.57 -2.72 -4.36
CA THR A 61 -9.45 -2.62 -3.19
C THR A 61 -8.72 -2.19 -1.93
N THR A 62 -7.43 -2.50 -1.78
CA THR A 62 -6.67 -2.17 -0.56
C THR A 62 -6.51 -0.68 -0.34
N THR A 63 -6.58 0.14 -1.39
CA THR A 63 -6.61 1.60 -1.25
C THR A 63 -7.88 2.08 -0.57
N GLU A 64 -9.03 1.56 -0.99
CA GLU A 64 -10.33 1.94 -0.41
C GLU A 64 -10.42 1.48 1.04
N VAL A 65 -9.92 0.28 1.34
CA VAL A 65 -9.81 -0.23 2.72
C VAL A 65 -8.91 0.66 3.58
N ALA A 66 -7.78 1.13 3.04
CA ALA A 66 -6.90 2.05 3.77
C ALA A 66 -7.61 3.38 4.08
N LEU A 67 -8.36 3.93 3.11
CA LEU A 67 -9.14 5.16 3.30
C LEU A 67 -10.23 4.98 4.37
N GLU A 68 -10.99 3.88 4.29
CA GLU A 68 -12.02 3.53 5.29
C GLU A 68 -11.41 3.44 6.69
N ALA A 69 -10.29 2.74 6.83
CA ALA A 69 -9.60 2.58 8.11
C ALA A 69 -9.11 3.91 8.68
N MET A 70 -8.48 4.76 7.85
CA MET A 70 -8.02 6.08 8.29
C MET A 70 -9.18 6.99 8.69
N GLN A 71 -10.29 6.95 7.97
CA GLN A 71 -11.49 7.72 8.30
C GLN A 71 -12.06 7.26 9.66
N LYS A 72 -12.23 5.94 9.85
CA LYS A 72 -12.75 5.39 11.11
C LYS A 72 -11.83 5.61 12.30
N ALA A 73 -10.51 5.57 12.08
CA ALA A 73 -9.53 5.93 13.09
C ALA A 73 -9.70 7.39 13.55
N ARG A 74 -9.81 8.34 12.61
CA ARG A 74 -10.02 9.76 12.91
C ARG A 74 -11.34 10.02 13.64
N GLU A 75 -12.44 9.42 13.16
CA GLU A 75 -13.78 9.54 13.79
C GLU A 75 -13.77 9.12 15.27
N ASN A 76 -12.93 8.15 15.63
CA ASN A 76 -12.80 7.65 17.01
C ASN A 76 -11.63 8.29 17.78
N GLY A 77 -10.98 9.33 17.24
CA GLY A 77 -9.90 10.08 17.90
C GLY A 77 -8.55 9.36 17.95
N ALA A 78 -8.34 8.32 17.13
CA ALA A 78 -7.06 7.65 16.99
C ALA A 78 -6.12 8.49 16.09
N ILE A 79 -4.84 8.55 16.46
CA ILE A 79 -3.81 9.20 15.65
C ILE A 79 -3.56 8.35 14.40
N VAL A 80 -3.58 8.96 13.23
CA VAL A 80 -3.24 8.30 11.96
C VAL A 80 -1.82 8.67 11.56
N SER A 81 -0.99 7.66 11.34
CA SER A 81 0.33 7.81 10.73
C SER A 81 0.39 7.10 9.39
N TYR A 82 1.10 7.69 8.43
CA TYR A 82 1.18 7.19 7.06
C TYR A 82 2.62 7.18 6.56
N ASP A 83 3.08 6.02 6.09
CA ASP A 83 4.36 5.87 5.40
C ASP A 83 4.17 5.96 3.87
N LEU A 84 4.94 6.82 3.21
CA LEU A 84 4.90 6.97 1.76
C LEU A 84 5.44 5.76 0.99
N ASN A 85 6.29 4.93 1.62
CA ASN A 85 7.13 3.86 1.05
C ASN A 85 6.54 3.10 -0.15
N TYR A 86 6.47 3.76 -1.29
CA TYR A 86 5.91 3.26 -2.52
C TYR A 86 7.01 2.61 -3.35
N ARG A 87 6.68 1.50 -4.00
CA ARG A 87 7.60 0.77 -4.88
C ARG A 87 6.95 0.60 -6.23
N ASP A 88 7.62 1.00 -7.31
CA ASP A 88 7.12 0.82 -8.68
C ASP A 88 6.78 -0.64 -9.00
N SER A 89 7.45 -1.60 -8.36
CA SER A 89 7.14 -3.04 -8.41
C SER A 89 5.70 -3.42 -7.97
N LEU A 90 4.98 -2.51 -7.31
CA LEU A 90 3.57 -2.65 -6.92
C LEU A 90 2.60 -2.20 -8.03
N SER A 91 3.10 -1.65 -9.14
CA SER A 91 2.26 -1.11 -10.24
C SER A 91 2.35 -1.93 -11.53
N GLY A 92 2.87 -3.16 -11.46
CA GLY A 92 2.92 -4.08 -12.60
C GLY A 92 1.57 -4.70 -12.93
N LYS A 93 1.48 -5.44 -14.05
CA LYS A 93 0.24 -6.07 -14.57
C LYS A 93 -0.58 -6.92 -13.57
N CYS A 94 0.02 -7.31 -12.44
CA CYS A 94 -0.61 -8.11 -11.38
C CYS A 94 -1.05 -7.30 -10.15
N ALA A 95 -0.63 -6.02 -10.06
CA ALA A 95 -0.92 -5.14 -8.94
C ALA A 95 -1.42 -3.82 -9.53
N ALA A 96 -2.75 -3.71 -9.59
CA ALA A 96 -3.46 -2.65 -10.31
C ALA A 96 -3.45 -1.28 -9.59
N GLY A 97 -2.42 -1.00 -8.80
CA GLY A 97 -2.19 0.29 -8.15
C GLY A 97 -1.05 1.05 -8.81
N GLY A 98 -1.36 1.92 -9.78
CA GLY A 98 -0.41 2.94 -10.26
C GLY A 98 -0.01 3.93 -9.15
N ARG A 99 0.49 5.12 -9.48
CA ARG A 99 0.75 6.16 -8.44
C ARG A 99 -0.51 6.74 -7.80
N ARG A 100 -1.64 6.67 -8.51
CA ARG A 100 -2.94 7.24 -8.10
C ARG A 100 -3.41 6.84 -6.68
N PRO A 101 -3.34 5.57 -6.26
CA PRO A 101 -3.87 5.16 -4.97
C PRO A 101 -3.01 5.63 -3.78
N ILE A 102 -1.69 5.76 -3.97
CA ILE A 102 -0.80 6.41 -2.99
C ILE A 102 -1.12 7.90 -2.90
N GLU A 103 -1.33 8.57 -4.04
CA GLU A 103 -1.71 9.99 -4.05
C GLU A 103 -2.99 10.22 -3.22
N SER A 104 -4.01 9.40 -3.42
CA SER A 104 -5.28 9.50 -2.68
C SER A 104 -5.10 9.33 -1.17
N THR A 105 -4.38 8.29 -0.76
CA THR A 105 -4.21 7.94 0.66
C THR A 105 -3.24 8.88 1.37
N LYS A 106 -2.16 9.31 0.70
CA LYS A 106 -1.27 10.38 1.15
C LYS A 106 -2.05 11.68 1.35
N ASN A 107 -2.83 12.10 0.36
CA ASN A 107 -3.58 13.35 0.44
C ASN A 107 -4.57 13.30 1.60
N PHE A 108 -5.28 12.18 1.77
CA PHE A 108 -6.15 11.99 2.93
C PHE A 108 -5.39 12.13 4.25
N CYS A 109 -4.23 11.46 4.39
CA CYS A 109 -3.45 11.56 5.62
C CYS A 109 -2.97 12.99 5.92
N LEU A 110 -2.65 13.78 4.89
CA LEU A 110 -2.18 15.16 5.03
C LEU A 110 -3.30 16.18 5.24
N LEU A 111 -4.57 15.79 5.05
CA LEU A 111 -5.70 16.67 5.37
C LEU A 111 -5.70 16.98 6.88
N PRO A 112 -5.90 18.26 7.27
CA PRO A 112 -6.05 18.63 8.66
C PRO A 112 -7.17 17.80 9.31
N MET A 113 -6.93 17.44 10.57
CA MET A 113 -7.85 16.64 11.40
C MET A 113 -9.16 17.38 11.67
#